data_AF-A0A7S3MVN1-F1
#
_entry.id   AF-A0A7S3MVN1-F1
#
_cell.length_a   1.000
_cell.length_b   1.000
_cell.length_c   1.000
_cell.angle_alpha   90.00
_cell.angle_beta   90.00
_cell.angle_gamma   90.00
#
_symmetry.space_group_name_H-M   'P 1'
#
loop_
_entity.id
_entity.type
_entity.pdbx_description
1 polymer ?
#
loop_
_entity_poly.entity_id
_entity_poly.type
_entity_poly.pdbx_seq_one_letter_code
_entity_poly.pdbx_strand_id
1 'polypeptide(L)'
;MVHSISSMDYLKVDPTNFIHFEFASDVKTISIQQQYTATQSAEETSFETIYEIKLHNPTLRELLIFNSFYVCSTQSEILTLVQLQPKPMLFYKSILEFDSSNMVSILSFDSRSMKVLLDESNEEYFDEKYPLFYRNKLKKLDNKGKNFYRSAIDNALRNNQISAVTSIIEYIVK
;
A
#
# COMPACT_ATOMS: atom_id res chain seq x y z
N MET A 1 9.96 -6.46 -14.46
CA MET A 1 8.97 -6.32 -15.55
C MET A 1 8.22 -5.03 -15.26
N VAL A 2 8.50 -3.94 -16.00
CA VAL A 2 7.87 -2.65 -15.72
C VAL A 2 6.47 -2.71 -16.32
N HIS A 3 5.45 -2.89 -15.47
CA HIS A 3 4.06 -2.87 -15.90
C HIS A 3 3.73 -1.50 -16.50
N SER A 4 2.90 -1.44 -17.56
CA SER A 4 2.43 -0.16 -18.09
C SER A 4 1.64 0.57 -17.01
N ILE A 5 1.79 1.88 -16.90
CA ILE A 5 1.10 2.71 -15.89
C ILE A 5 -0.42 2.58 -16.01
N SER A 6 -0.94 2.37 -17.23
CA SER A 6 -2.35 2.03 -17.50
C SER A 6 -2.83 0.75 -16.81
N SER A 7 -1.92 -0.14 -16.40
CA SER A 7 -2.29 -1.32 -15.62
C SER A 7 -2.69 -1.00 -14.18
N MET A 8 -2.47 0.23 -13.70
CA MET A 8 -2.81 0.74 -12.36
C MET A 8 -4.18 1.43 -12.28
N ASP A 9 -4.94 1.50 -13.38
CA ASP A 9 -6.29 2.09 -13.41
C ASP A 9 -7.26 1.48 -12.38
N TYR A 10 -6.97 0.28 -11.88
CA TYR A 10 -7.75 -0.34 -10.82
C TYR A 10 -7.65 0.33 -9.45
N LEU A 11 -6.65 1.20 -9.25
CA LEU A 11 -6.54 2.02 -8.04
C LEU A 11 -7.62 3.12 -8.03
N LYS A 12 -8.27 3.42 -9.16
CA LYS A 12 -9.41 4.34 -9.21
C LYS A 12 -10.62 3.72 -8.52
N VAL A 13 -11.20 4.46 -7.59
CA VAL A 13 -12.44 4.07 -6.90
C VAL A 13 -13.65 4.12 -7.87
N ASP A 14 -13.62 5.05 -8.83
CA ASP A 14 -14.65 5.25 -9.86
C ASP A 14 -13.99 5.63 -11.21
N PRO A 15 -14.38 5.04 -12.35
CA PRO A 15 -13.87 5.43 -13.68
C PRO A 15 -14.11 6.89 -14.06
N THR A 16 -15.10 7.54 -13.45
CA THR A 16 -15.43 8.96 -13.62
C THR A 16 -14.59 9.87 -12.72
N ASN A 17 -13.83 9.31 -11.78
CA ASN A 17 -12.85 10.09 -11.05
C ASN A 17 -11.72 10.41 -12.01
N PHE A 18 -11.50 11.71 -12.24
CA PHE A 18 -10.47 12.27 -13.10
C PHE A 18 -9.05 12.09 -12.51
N ILE A 19 -8.76 10.89 -12.00
CA ILE A 19 -7.48 10.50 -11.42
C ILE A 19 -6.55 10.02 -12.54
N HIS A 20 -5.33 10.55 -12.56
CA HIS A 20 -4.26 10.21 -13.47
C HIS A 20 -3.05 9.68 -12.68
N PHE A 21 -2.30 8.77 -13.29
CA PHE A 21 -1.07 8.21 -12.71
C PHE A 21 0.10 8.62 -13.58
N GLU A 22 1.09 9.27 -12.99
CA GLU A 22 2.33 9.68 -13.66
C GLU A 22 3.53 8.99 -13.00
N PHE A 23 4.49 8.51 -13.77
CA PHE A 23 5.71 7.91 -13.23
C PHE A 23 6.92 8.80 -13.52
N ALA A 24 7.55 9.31 -12.47
CA ALA A 24 8.81 10.01 -12.55
C ALA A 24 9.97 9.00 -12.42
N SER A 25 10.59 8.63 -13.54
CA SER A 25 11.65 7.60 -13.60
C SER A 25 12.85 7.91 -12.72
N ASP A 26 13.28 9.18 -12.70
CA ASP A 26 14.51 9.60 -12.05
C ASP A 26 14.38 9.60 -10.52
N VAL A 27 13.18 9.91 -10.03
CA VAL A 27 12.85 9.95 -8.59
C VAL A 27 12.21 8.63 -8.13
N LYS A 28 11.96 7.69 -9.06
CA LYS A 28 11.28 6.42 -8.82
C LYS A 28 9.98 6.60 -8.02
N THR A 29 9.16 7.56 -8.43
CA THR A 29 7.93 7.92 -7.73
C THR A 29 6.76 7.86 -8.70
N ILE A 30 5.65 7.27 -8.25
CA ILE A 30 4.38 7.28 -8.99
C ILE A 30 3.51 8.36 -8.35
N SER A 31 3.20 9.39 -9.10
CA SER A 31 2.32 10.49 -8.69
C SER A 31 0.88 10.15 -9.08
N ILE A 32 -0.03 10.37 -8.14
CA ILE A 32 -1.48 10.23 -8.30
C ILE A 32 -2.04 11.65 -8.38
N GLN A 33 -2.49 12.03 -9.56
CA GLN A 33 -2.94 13.37 -9.87
C GLN A 33 -4.45 13.42 -10.08
N GLN A 34 -5.09 14.50 -9.68
CA GLN A 34 -6.46 14.82 -10.02
C GLN A 34 -6.46 15.88 -11.11
N GLN A 35 -7.15 15.56 -12.21
CA GLN A 35 -7.39 16.47 -13.29
C GLN A 35 -8.60 17.36 -12.96
N TYR A 36 -8.47 18.66 -13.26
CA TYR A 36 -9.52 19.65 -13.14
C TYR A 36 -9.40 20.69 -14.26
N THR A 37 -10.47 21.43 -14.52
CA THR A 37 -10.48 22.51 -15.52
C THR A 37 -10.30 23.85 -14.80
N ALA A 38 -9.20 24.54 -15.09
CA ALA A 38 -8.94 25.85 -14.50
C ALA A 38 -9.84 26.92 -15.16
N THR A 39 -10.55 27.69 -14.33
CA THR A 39 -11.54 28.66 -14.83
C THR A 39 -10.93 30.01 -15.25
N GLN A 40 -9.63 30.25 -14.98
CA GLN A 40 -9.03 31.58 -15.06
C GLN A 40 -8.34 31.90 -16.41
N SER A 41 -8.00 30.90 -17.22
CA SER A 41 -7.40 31.08 -18.55
C SER A 41 -7.87 29.96 -19.46
N ALA A 42 -8.66 30.31 -20.50
CA ALA A 42 -9.03 29.46 -21.64
C ALA A 42 -9.12 27.94 -21.40
N GLU A 43 -10.16 27.42 -20.71
CA GLU A 43 -10.45 25.98 -20.53
C GLU A 43 -9.22 25.03 -20.53
N GLU A 44 -8.16 25.40 -19.81
CA GLU A 44 -6.94 24.59 -19.77
C GLU A 44 -7.13 23.44 -18.76
N THR A 45 -6.82 22.23 -19.22
CA THR A 45 -6.80 21.05 -18.36
C THR A 45 -5.56 21.13 -17.47
N SER A 46 -5.78 21.16 -16.15
CA SER A 46 -4.74 21.21 -15.13
C SER A 46 -4.75 19.93 -14.28
N PHE A 47 -3.61 19.64 -13.65
CA PHE A 47 -3.42 18.47 -12.80
C PHE A 47 -2.85 18.89 -11.45
N GLU A 48 -3.40 18.33 -10.38
CA GLU A 48 -2.92 18.51 -9.01
C GLU A 48 -2.51 17.15 -8.43
N THR A 49 -1.29 17.04 -7.93
CA THR A 49 -0.82 15.80 -7.27
C THR A 49 -1.44 15.68 -5.88
N ILE A 50 -2.27 14.65 -5.67
CA ILE A 50 -2.91 14.36 -4.38
C ILE A 50 -2.03 13.43 -3.54
N TYR A 51 -1.52 12.35 -4.16
CA TYR A 51 -0.71 11.34 -3.48
C TYR A 51 0.49 10.94 -4.31
N GLU A 52 1.47 10.33 -3.66
CA GLU A 52 2.62 9.74 -4.28
C GLU A 52 2.90 8.35 -3.71
N ILE A 53 3.52 7.51 -4.53
CA ILE A 53 4.03 6.21 -4.13
C ILE A 53 5.52 6.18 -4.45
N LYS A 54 6.34 6.09 -3.42
CA LYS A 54 7.79 6.00 -3.57
C LYS A 54 8.21 4.55 -3.80
N LEU A 55 8.84 4.28 -4.94
CA LEU A 55 9.38 2.96 -5.25
C LEU A 55 10.77 2.83 -4.65
N HIS A 56 10.89 1.97 -3.64
CA HIS A 56 12.17 1.71 -3.00
C HIS A 56 12.82 0.48 -3.59
N ASN A 57 14.14 0.55 -3.78
CA ASN A 57 14.94 -0.63 -4.02
C ASN A 57 15.24 -1.28 -2.66
N PRO A 58 14.80 -2.51 -2.40
CA PRO A 58 15.15 -3.19 -1.17
C PRO A 58 16.60 -3.67 -1.21
N THR A 59 17.20 -3.73 -0.03
CA THR A 59 18.50 -4.36 0.18
C THR A 59 18.36 -5.87 0.31
N LEU A 60 19.46 -6.62 0.15
CA LEU A 60 19.46 -8.06 0.36
C LEU A 60 18.95 -8.47 1.75
N ARG A 61 19.28 -7.69 2.79
CA ARG A 61 18.81 -7.94 4.16
C ARG A 61 17.29 -7.85 4.24
N GLU A 62 16.70 -6.84 3.62
CA GLU A 62 15.25 -6.62 3.60
C GLU A 62 14.53 -7.75 2.87
N LEU A 63 15.08 -8.21 1.74
CA LEU A 63 14.58 -9.37 1.01
C LEU A 63 14.62 -10.67 1.84
N LEU A 64 15.69 -10.90 2.59
CA LEU A 64 15.79 -12.05 3.48
C LEU A 64 14.76 -11.98 4.61
N ILE A 65 14.49 -10.78 5.15
CA ILE A 65 13.44 -10.57 6.15
C ILE A 65 12.06 -10.86 5.55
N PHE A 66 11.77 -10.38 4.34
CA PHE A 66 10.51 -10.68 3.65
C PHE A 66 10.31 -12.19 3.46
N ASN A 67 11.35 -12.91 3.03
CA ASN A 67 11.29 -14.37 2.95
C ASN A 67 11.05 -15.03 4.31
N SER A 68 11.59 -14.48 5.39
CA SER A 68 11.40 -15.02 6.74
C SER A 68 9.93 -15.03 7.16
N PHE A 69 9.15 -14.02 6.76
CA PHE A 69 7.71 -13.96 7.03
C PHE A 69 6.92 -15.12 6.41
N TYR A 70 7.36 -15.65 5.26
CA TYR A 70 6.71 -16.79 4.60
C TYR A 70 7.11 -18.13 5.21
N VAL A 71 8.18 -18.17 6.01
CA VAL A 71 8.66 -19.38 6.70
C VAL A 71 8.08 -19.48 8.11
N CYS A 72 7.61 -18.37 8.70
CA CYS A 72 6.93 -18.38 9.99
C CYS A 72 5.75 -19.35 9.99
N SER A 73 5.73 -20.23 10.98
CA SER A 73 4.68 -21.25 11.15
C SER A 73 3.51 -20.72 11.98
N THR A 74 3.74 -19.69 12.79
CA THR A 74 2.74 -19.14 13.71
C THR A 74 2.63 -17.61 13.59
N GLN A 75 1.44 -17.08 13.91
CA GLN A 75 1.25 -15.63 13.98
C GLN A 75 2.12 -14.96 15.05
N SER A 76 2.46 -15.68 16.13
CA SER A 76 3.34 -15.18 17.17
C SER A 76 4.78 -15.00 16.69
N GLU A 77 5.28 -15.88 15.82
CA GLU A 77 6.57 -15.69 15.15
C GLU A 77 6.55 -14.47 14.22
N ILE A 78 5.46 -14.29 13.46
CA ILE A 78 5.27 -13.11 12.60
C ILE A 78 5.34 -11.84 13.44
N LEU A 79 4.59 -11.78 14.54
CA LEU A 79 4.60 -10.64 15.46
C LEU A 79 6.01 -10.38 16.02
N THR A 80 6.71 -11.45 16.41
CA THR A 80 8.08 -11.34 16.93
C THR A 80 9.01 -10.75 15.86
N LEU A 81 8.92 -11.20 14.61
CA LEU A 81 9.70 -10.63 13.52
C LEU A 81 9.38 -9.16 13.26
N VAL A 82 8.11 -8.76 13.36
CA VAL A 82 7.70 -7.34 13.25
C VAL A 82 8.37 -6.51 14.35
N GLN A 83 8.28 -6.96 15.61
CA GLN A 83 8.85 -6.25 16.77
C GLN A 83 10.38 -6.21 16.77
N LEU A 84 11.04 -7.19 16.15
CA LEU A 84 12.50 -7.24 16.03
C LEU A 84 13.06 -6.24 15.00
N GLN A 85 12.22 -5.63 14.16
CA GLN A 85 12.72 -4.66 13.19
C GLN A 85 12.97 -3.30 13.86
N PRO A 86 14.19 -2.76 13.77
CA PRO A 86 14.52 -1.49 14.41
C PRO A 86 13.80 -0.29 13.79
N LYS A 87 13.36 -0.42 12.54
CA LYS A 87 12.59 0.61 11.82
C LYS A 87 11.45 -0.06 11.06
N PRO A 88 10.20 0.42 11.21
CA PRO A 88 9.04 -0.16 10.53
C PRO A 88 9.02 0.18 9.03
N MET A 89 9.89 1.10 8.59
CA MET A 89 10.02 1.57 7.21
C MET A 89 10.14 0.45 6.17
N LEU A 90 10.74 -0.68 6.55
CA LEU A 90 10.79 -1.91 5.74
C LEU A 90 9.39 -2.36 5.27
N PHE A 91 8.41 -2.31 6.18
CA PHE A 91 7.06 -2.77 5.92
C PHE A 91 6.31 -1.84 4.96
N TYR A 92 6.50 -0.53 5.12
CA TYR A 92 5.86 0.50 4.31
C TYR A 92 6.39 0.53 2.86
N LYS A 93 7.69 0.30 2.67
CA LYS A 93 8.38 0.48 1.38
C LYS A 93 8.37 -0.74 0.45
N SER A 94 7.71 -1.82 0.83
CA SER A 94 7.80 -3.14 0.20
C SER A 94 7.02 -3.30 -1.12
N ILE A 95 6.63 -2.19 -1.75
CA ILE A 95 5.70 -2.13 -2.88
C ILE A 95 6.16 -2.93 -4.11
N LEU A 96 7.43 -2.81 -4.48
CA LEU A 96 7.96 -3.50 -5.66
C LEU A 96 8.06 -5.02 -5.47
N GLU A 97 8.23 -5.48 -4.23
CA GLU A 97 8.41 -6.90 -3.93
C GLU A 97 7.09 -7.67 -3.94
N PHE A 98 5.96 -6.98 -3.68
CA PHE A 98 4.66 -7.63 -3.55
C PHE A 98 3.64 -7.16 -4.61
N ASP A 99 4.07 -7.06 -5.87
CA ASP A 99 3.19 -6.77 -7.03
C ASP A 99 2.31 -5.53 -6.80
N SER A 100 2.94 -4.43 -6.37
CA SER A 100 2.30 -3.17 -5.98
C SER A 100 1.56 -3.16 -4.63
N SER A 101 1.63 -4.23 -3.83
CA SER A 101 1.17 -4.25 -2.43
C SER A 101 2.31 -3.93 -1.47
N ASN A 102 2.00 -3.47 -0.26
CA ASN A 102 2.96 -3.42 0.84
C ASN A 102 2.69 -4.49 1.91
N MET A 103 3.69 -4.77 2.73
CA MET A 103 3.66 -5.79 3.77
C MET A 103 2.67 -5.43 4.88
N VAL A 104 2.44 -4.14 5.17
CA VAL A 104 1.42 -3.73 6.14
C VAL A 104 0.02 -4.16 5.70
N SER A 105 -0.29 -3.97 4.42
CA SER A 105 -1.55 -4.44 3.81
C SER A 105 -1.67 -5.97 3.83
N ILE A 106 -0.55 -6.68 3.65
CA ILE A 106 -0.52 -8.15 3.73
C ILE A 106 -0.77 -8.62 5.17
N LEU A 107 -0.12 -8.00 6.15
CA LEU A 107 -0.18 -8.36 7.58
C LEU A 107 -1.48 -7.94 8.27
N SER A 108 -2.41 -7.29 7.58
CA SER A 108 -3.67 -6.82 8.19
C SER A 108 -4.58 -7.94 8.73
N PHE A 109 -4.26 -9.21 8.42
CA PHE A 109 -4.92 -10.37 9.02
C PHE A 109 -4.53 -10.62 10.50
N ASP A 110 -3.55 -9.90 11.06
CA ASP A 110 -3.17 -9.98 12.48
C ASP A 110 -3.26 -8.60 13.13
N SER A 111 -4.18 -8.47 14.09
CA SER A 111 -4.40 -7.23 14.82
C SER A 111 -3.22 -6.82 15.69
N ARG A 112 -2.42 -7.77 16.19
CA ARG A 112 -1.24 -7.45 16.99
C ARG A 112 -0.15 -6.80 16.15
N SER A 113 0.09 -7.33 14.95
CA SER A 113 1.00 -6.72 13.98
C SER A 113 0.54 -5.32 13.56
N MET A 114 -0.75 -5.10 13.34
CA MET A 114 -1.28 -3.76 13.03
C MET A 114 -1.08 -2.77 14.17
N LYS A 115 -1.29 -3.17 15.42
CA LYS A 115 -1.03 -2.30 16.57
C LYS A 115 0.43 -1.86 16.64
N VAL A 116 1.37 -2.76 16.40
CA VAL A 116 2.80 -2.42 16.42
C VAL A 116 3.18 -1.55 15.22
N LEU A 117 2.65 -1.84 14.04
CA LEU A 117 2.99 -1.13 12.81
C LEU A 117 2.32 0.25 12.70
N LEU A 118 1.16 0.45 13.30
CA LEU A 118 0.42 1.72 13.28
C LEU A 118 0.48 2.45 14.62
N ASP A 119 1.41 2.05 15.50
CA ASP A 119 1.62 2.70 16.79
C ASP A 119 2.05 4.17 16.60
N GLU A 120 1.67 5.02 17.55
CA GLU A 120 2.04 6.44 17.55
C GLU A 120 3.56 6.65 17.61
N SER A 121 4.31 5.67 18.14
CA SER A 121 5.77 5.69 18.10
C SER A 121 6.35 5.76 16.69
N ASN A 122 5.57 5.37 15.68
CA ASN A 122 5.98 5.32 14.28
C ASN A 122 5.47 6.52 13.47
N GLU A 123 4.83 7.53 14.09
CA GLU A 123 4.27 8.70 13.41
C GLU A 123 5.29 9.45 12.55
N GLU A 124 6.58 9.43 12.93
CA GLU A 124 7.66 10.02 12.13
C GLU A 124 7.82 9.38 10.73
N TYR A 125 7.26 8.19 10.52
CA TYR A 125 7.30 7.46 9.25
C TYR A 125 6.02 7.61 8.43
N PHE A 126 4.98 8.23 8.99
CA PHE A 126 3.71 8.44 8.30
C PHE A 126 3.75 9.77 7.56
N ASP A 127 3.27 9.76 6.33
CA ASP A 127 3.19 10.94 5.49
C ASP A 127 1.87 10.86 4.71
N GLU A 128 1.02 11.88 4.87
CA GLU A 128 -0.26 11.99 4.17
C GLU A 128 -0.10 11.88 2.65
N LYS A 129 1.05 12.34 2.13
CA LYS A 129 1.39 12.25 0.72
C LYS A 129 1.62 10.81 0.26
N TYR A 130 2.05 9.90 1.15
CA TYR A 130 2.40 8.52 0.83
C TYR A 130 1.46 7.52 1.54
N PRO A 131 0.27 7.24 0.99
CA PRO A 131 -0.73 6.41 1.65
C PRO A 131 -0.26 4.95 1.81
N LEU A 132 -0.40 4.41 3.02
CA LEU A 132 -0.08 3.01 3.31
C LEU A 132 -1.18 2.04 2.88
N PHE A 133 -2.43 2.47 2.85
CA PHE A 133 -3.58 1.60 2.57
C PHE A 133 -4.28 2.00 1.28
N TYR A 134 -4.38 1.04 0.37
CA TYR A 134 -5.09 1.18 -0.91
C TYR A 134 -5.58 -0.21 -1.36
N ARG A 135 -6.33 -0.24 -2.47
CA ARG A 135 -6.84 -1.50 -3.03
C ARG A 135 -5.77 -2.23 -3.83
N ASN A 136 -5.44 -3.44 -3.41
CA ASN A 136 -4.47 -4.29 -4.08
C ASN A 136 -5.14 -5.21 -5.09
N LYS A 137 -4.49 -5.41 -6.24
CA LYS A 137 -4.90 -6.35 -7.28
C LYS A 137 -4.36 -7.74 -6.96
N LEU A 138 -5.25 -8.72 -6.83
CA LEU A 138 -4.91 -10.09 -6.50
C LEU A 138 -5.39 -11.04 -7.59
N LYS A 139 -4.57 -12.03 -7.93
CA LYS A 139 -4.91 -13.08 -8.90
C LYS A 139 -5.75 -14.15 -8.21
N LYS A 140 -6.86 -14.59 -8.82
CA LYS A 140 -7.62 -15.75 -8.31
C LYS A 140 -6.81 -17.03 -8.55
N LEU A 141 -6.65 -17.83 -7.50
CA LEU A 141 -6.03 -19.17 -7.58
C LEU A 141 -6.82 -20.12 -8.49
N ASP A 142 -8.16 -19.97 -8.50
CA ASP A 142 -9.08 -20.97 -9.06
C ASP A 142 -9.55 -20.70 -10.51
N ASN A 143 -9.23 -19.56 -11.14
CA ASN A 143 -9.83 -19.26 -12.46
C ASN A 143 -9.07 -18.28 -13.36
N LYS A 144 -8.58 -18.79 -14.50
CA LYS A 144 -8.47 -18.16 -15.83
C LYS A 144 -8.18 -16.64 -15.86
N GLY A 145 -7.11 -16.19 -15.20
CA GLY A 145 -6.61 -14.81 -15.34
C GLY A 145 -7.54 -13.71 -14.85
N LYS A 146 -8.60 -14.03 -14.09
CA LYS A 146 -9.48 -13.01 -13.49
C LYS A 146 -8.85 -12.47 -12.21
N ASN A 147 -8.68 -11.16 -12.17
CA ASN A 147 -8.20 -10.44 -10.98
C ASN A 147 -9.38 -10.04 -10.09
N PHE A 148 -9.13 -9.94 -8.79
CA PHE A 148 -10.03 -9.29 -7.85
C PHE A 148 -9.26 -8.28 -7.02
N TYR A 149 -9.98 -7.33 -6.44
CA TYR A 149 -9.37 -6.27 -5.63
C TYR A 149 -9.69 -6.50 -4.16
N ARG A 150 -8.71 -6.29 -3.29
CA ARG A 150 -8.92 -6.26 -1.83
C ARG A 150 -8.11 -5.15 -1.19
N SER A 151 -8.73 -4.48 -0.23
CA SER A 151 -8.06 -3.59 0.70
C SER A 151 -7.52 -4.35 1.92
N ALA A 152 -6.67 -3.68 2.70
CA ALA A 152 -6.25 -4.18 4.01
C ALA A 152 -7.44 -4.41 4.96
N ILE A 153 -8.48 -3.57 4.88
CA ILE A 153 -9.73 -3.71 5.64
C ILE A 153 -10.47 -5.00 5.23
N ASP A 154 -10.62 -5.27 3.93
CA ASP A 154 -11.25 -6.51 3.45
C ASP A 154 -10.51 -7.75 3.93
N ASN A 155 -9.17 -7.68 3.98
CA ASN A 155 -8.32 -8.77 4.45
C ASN A 155 -8.46 -8.97 5.97
N ALA A 156 -8.49 -7.90 6.76
CA ALA A 156 -8.72 -7.95 8.19
C ALA A 156 -10.11 -8.54 8.54
N LEU A 157 -11.17 -8.07 7.86
CA LEU A 157 -12.54 -8.54 8.07
C LEU A 157 -12.71 -10.03 7.79
N ARG A 158 -12.12 -10.54 6.69
CA ARG A 158 -12.17 -11.97 6.35
C ARG A 158 -11.50 -12.86 7.38
N ASN A 159 -10.50 -12.33 8.08
CA ASN A 159 -9.79 -13.03 9.15
C ASN A 159 -10.35 -12.71 10.55
N ASN A 160 -11.55 -12.14 10.61
CA ASN A 160 -12.25 -11.75 11.84
C ASN A 160 -11.43 -10.84 12.77
N GLN A 161 -10.53 -10.03 12.21
CA GLN A 161 -9.70 -9.10 12.98
C GLN A 161 -10.36 -7.72 13.09
N ILE A 162 -11.40 -7.62 13.91
CA ILE A 162 -12.10 -6.33 14.09
C ILE A 162 -11.15 -5.27 14.66
N SER A 163 -10.29 -5.64 15.62
CA SER A 163 -9.30 -4.70 16.19
C SER A 163 -8.30 -4.18 15.14
N ALA A 164 -7.95 -4.99 14.13
CA ALA A 164 -7.09 -4.52 13.04
C ALA A 164 -7.82 -3.49 12.17
N VAL A 165 -9.11 -3.72 11.88
CA VAL A 165 -9.94 -2.78 11.13
C VAL A 165 -10.01 -1.45 11.85
N THR A 166 -10.23 -1.45 13.16
CA THR A 166 -10.25 -0.22 13.97
C THR A 166 -8.93 0.53 13.86
N SER A 167 -7.78 -0.12 14.06
CA SER A 167 -6.47 0.54 13.94
C SER A 167 -6.19 1.09 12.54
N ILE A 168 -6.64 0.38 11.49
CA ILE A 168 -6.51 0.85 10.10
C ILE A 168 -7.38 2.10 9.87
N ILE A 169 -8.62 2.10 10.37
CA ILE A 169 -9.54 3.25 10.22
C ILE A 169 -9.02 4.45 11.01
N GLU A 170 -8.55 4.24 12.25
CA GLU A 170 -7.93 5.29 13.07
C GLU A 170 -6.74 5.93 12.35
N TYR A 171 -5.88 5.12 11.73
CA TYR A 171 -4.79 5.62 10.90
C TYR A 171 -5.28 6.42 9.67
N ILE A 172 -6.34 5.97 8.98
CA ILE A 172 -6.84 6.64 7.76
C ILE A 172 -7.52 7.99 8.08
N VAL A 173 -8.11 8.13 9.27
CA VAL A 173 -8.85 9.34 9.67
C VAL A 173 -7.94 10.37 10.36
N LYS A 174 -6.76 9.97 10.84
CA LYS A 174 -5.72 10.90 11.31
C LYS A 174 -5.30 11.83 10.18
#